data_AF-G9KSW6-F1
#
_entry.id   AF-G9KSW6-F1
#
_cell.length_a   1.000
_cell.length_b   1.000
_cell.length_c   1.000
_cell.angle_alpha   90.00
_cell.angle_beta   90.00
_cell.angle_gamma   90.00
#
_symmetry.space_group_name_H-M   'P 1'
#
loop_
_entity.id
_entity.type
_entity.pdbx_description
1 polymer ?
#
loop_
_entity_poly.entity_id
_entity_poly.type
_entity_poly.pdbx_seq_one_letter_code
_entity_poly.pdbx_strand_id
1 'polypeptide(L)'
;RVATEFAFRKRLREMEKLYSELRWQEKNTLEEIAELQEDIRHLEEDLRRKLQNLKLCHTRLESRTYRPNVELCRDQAQYGLTDEVHQLEATIAALKQKLAQAQDALEALYKHLARLQADIDCKTNSML
;
A
#
# COMPACT_ATOMS: atom_id res chain seq x y z
N ARG A 1 42.90 -33.32 -14.54
CA ARG A 1 41.56 -33.62 -15.11
C ARG A 1 40.48 -33.77 -14.03
N VAL A 2 40.70 -34.55 -12.96
CA VAL A 2 39.69 -34.72 -11.87
C VAL A 2 39.42 -33.42 -11.08
N ALA A 3 40.46 -32.64 -10.77
CA ALA A 3 40.31 -31.39 -10.01
C ALA A 3 39.50 -30.30 -10.75
N THR A 4 39.70 -30.18 -12.07
CA THR A 4 38.97 -29.23 -12.93
C THR A 4 37.49 -29.60 -13.06
N GLU A 5 37.17 -30.88 -13.14
CA GLU A 5 35.79 -31.37 -13.23
C GLU A 5 35.04 -31.26 -11.89
N PHE A 6 35.74 -31.43 -10.77
CA PHE A 6 35.18 -31.16 -9.45
C PHE A 6 34.88 -29.67 -9.24
N ALA A 7 35.83 -28.78 -9.59
CA ALA A 7 35.63 -27.33 -9.48
C ALA A 7 34.44 -26.85 -10.34
N PHE A 8 34.31 -27.39 -11.55
CA PHE A 8 33.18 -27.09 -12.44
C PHE A 8 31.83 -27.51 -11.83
N ARG A 9 31.73 -28.76 -11.34
CA ARG A 9 30.49 -29.27 -10.69
C ARG A 9 30.12 -28.48 -9.44
N LYS A 10 31.11 -28.06 -8.64
CA LYS A 10 30.87 -27.22 -7.46
C LYS A 10 30.27 -25.87 -7.87
N ARG A 11 30.86 -25.21 -8.87
CA ARG A 11 30.37 -23.94 -9.39
C ARG A 11 28.97 -24.06 -9.98
N LEU A 12 28.68 -25.12 -10.73
CA LEU A 12 27.34 -25.36 -11.28
C LEU A 12 26.28 -25.42 -10.17
N ARG A 13 26.52 -26.22 -9.11
CA ARG A 13 25.61 -26.31 -7.96
C ARG A 13 25.42 -24.99 -7.22
N GLU A 14 26.50 -24.22 -7.06
CA GLU A 14 26.41 -22.88 -6.47
C GLU A 14 25.52 -21.96 -7.32
N MET A 15 25.64 -22.04 -8.66
CA MET A 15 24.82 -21.25 -9.57
C MET A 15 23.35 -21.69 -9.58
N GLU A 16 23.07 -22.99 -9.56
CA GLU A 16 21.71 -23.54 -9.43
C GLU A 16 21.04 -23.08 -8.13
N LYS A 17 21.78 -23.12 -7.00
CA LYS A 17 21.29 -22.65 -5.71
C LYS A 17 20.94 -21.15 -5.77
N LEU A 18 21.85 -20.32 -6.29
CA LEU A 18 21.61 -18.88 -6.42
C LEU A 18 20.39 -18.58 -7.31
N TYR A 19 20.23 -19.34 -8.40
CA TYR A 19 19.06 -19.22 -9.27
C TYR A 19 17.76 -19.58 -8.55
N SER A 20 17.74 -20.69 -7.79
CA SER A 20 16.56 -21.06 -7.00
C SER A 20 16.20 -20.02 -5.95
N GLU A 21 17.20 -19.40 -5.33
CA GLU A 21 17.00 -18.31 -4.36
C GLU A 21 16.37 -17.08 -5.03
N LEU A 22 16.89 -16.66 -6.20
CA LEU A 22 16.33 -15.53 -6.95
C LEU A 22 14.87 -15.78 -7.38
N ARG A 23 14.55 -16.99 -7.84
CA ARG A 23 13.18 -17.37 -8.19
C ARG A 23 12.25 -17.38 -6.98
N TRP A 24 12.76 -17.78 -5.82
CA TRP A 24 12.00 -17.71 -4.57
C TRP A 24 11.75 -16.27 -4.14
N GLN A 25 12.77 -15.40 -4.22
CA GLN A 25 12.62 -13.96 -3.95
C GLN A 25 11.61 -13.30 -4.91
N GLU A 26 11.70 -13.57 -6.21
CA GLU A 26 10.74 -13.07 -7.21
C GLU A 26 9.30 -13.44 -6.83
N LYS A 27 9.08 -14.71 -6.46
CA LYS A 27 7.75 -15.18 -6.06
C LYS A 27 7.25 -14.43 -4.83
N ASN A 28 8.07 -14.28 -3.79
CA ASN A 28 7.66 -13.57 -2.57
C ASN A 28 7.36 -12.09 -2.87
N THR A 29 8.19 -11.42 -3.68
CA THR A 29 7.95 -10.02 -4.06
C THR A 29 6.63 -9.88 -4.82
N LEU A 30 6.26 -10.84 -5.68
CA LEU A 30 4.96 -10.84 -6.35
C LEU A 30 3.78 -11.03 -5.37
N GLU A 31 3.94 -11.90 -4.36
CA GLU A 31 2.95 -12.08 -3.30
C GLU A 31 2.78 -10.79 -2.48
N GLU A 32 3.88 -10.16 -2.06
CA GLU A 32 3.89 -8.88 -1.34
C GLU A 32 3.23 -7.75 -2.16
N ILE A 33 3.48 -7.69 -3.48
CA ILE A 33 2.82 -6.74 -4.39
C ILE A 33 1.31 -6.96 -4.40
N ALA A 34 0.85 -8.22 -4.47
CA ALA A 34 -0.57 -8.53 -4.51
C ALA A 34 -1.28 -8.16 -3.20
N GLU A 35 -0.65 -8.44 -2.05
CA GLU A 35 -1.13 -8.05 -0.73
C GLU A 35 -1.23 -6.52 -0.61
N LEU A 36 -0.15 -5.80 -0.97
CA LEU A 36 -0.13 -4.34 -0.88
C LEU A 36 -1.15 -3.68 -1.81
N GLN A 37 -1.43 -4.28 -2.97
CA GLN A 37 -2.50 -3.82 -3.85
C GLN A 37 -3.90 -3.99 -3.24
N GLU A 38 -4.14 -5.06 -2.46
CA GLU A 38 -5.40 -5.22 -1.72
C GLU A 38 -5.49 -4.20 -0.57
N ASP A 39 -4.40 -3.98 0.15
CA ASP A 39 -4.35 -2.96 1.20
C ASP A 39 -4.65 -1.56 0.66
N ILE A 40 -4.11 -1.21 -0.51
CA ILE A 40 -4.42 0.06 -1.20
C ILE A 40 -5.92 0.14 -1.53
N ARG A 41 -6.53 -0.94 -2.05
CA ARG A 41 -7.98 -0.96 -2.33
C ARG A 41 -8.81 -0.73 -1.06
N HIS A 42 -8.44 -1.39 0.04
CA HIS A 42 -9.11 -1.19 1.32
C HIS A 42 -8.95 0.24 1.85
N LEU A 43 -7.76 0.83 1.76
CA LEU A 43 -7.50 2.21 2.16
C LEU A 43 -8.32 3.21 1.33
N GLU A 44 -8.45 2.99 0.02
CA GLU A 44 -9.29 3.81 -0.86
C GLU A 44 -10.77 3.71 -0.52
N GLU A 45 -11.26 2.51 -0.20
CA GLU A 45 -12.64 2.30 0.21
C GLU A 45 -12.92 2.99 1.56
N ASP A 46 -12.04 2.81 2.54
CA ASP A 46 -12.16 3.46 3.84
C ASP A 46 -12.13 4.98 3.72
N LEU A 47 -11.23 5.53 2.91
CA LEU A 47 -11.17 6.95 2.61
C LEU A 47 -12.49 7.44 2.01
N ARG A 48 -13.04 6.70 1.04
CA ARG A 48 -14.34 7.03 0.42
C ARG A 48 -15.47 7.04 1.45
N ARG A 49 -15.52 6.04 2.35
CA ARG A 49 -16.52 5.97 3.43
C ARG A 49 -16.39 7.17 4.38
N LYS A 50 -15.16 7.53 4.79
CA LYS A 50 -14.94 8.69 5.68
C LYS A 50 -15.31 10.02 5.01
N LEU A 51 -15.05 10.18 3.71
CA LEU A 51 -15.49 11.37 2.95
C LEU A 51 -17.01 11.49 2.88
N GLN A 52 -17.74 10.37 2.75
CA GLN A 52 -19.21 10.38 2.79
C GLN A 52 -19.73 10.78 4.17
N ASN A 53 -19.12 10.26 5.25
CA ASN A 53 -19.47 10.66 6.62
C ASN A 53 -19.22 12.15 6.85
N LEU A 54 -18.08 12.67 6.39
CA LEU A 54 -17.76 14.10 6.50
C LEU A 54 -18.79 14.97 5.77
N LYS A 55 -19.18 14.57 4.55
CA LYS A 55 -20.25 15.25 3.80
C LYS A 55 -21.57 15.27 4.58
N LEU A 56 -21.95 14.15 5.18
CA LEU A 56 -23.15 14.05 6.01
C LEU A 56 -23.09 15.01 7.22
N CYS A 57 -21.95 15.06 7.91
CA CYS A 57 -21.76 15.98 9.04
C CYS A 57 -21.87 17.45 8.60
N HIS A 58 -21.28 17.83 7.46
CA HIS A 58 -21.45 19.18 6.90
C HIS A 58 -22.91 19.50 6.55
N THR A 59 -23.62 18.58 5.88
CA THR A 59 -25.06 18.79 5.56
C THR A 59 -25.90 18.94 6.83
N ARG A 60 -25.57 18.20 7.90
CA ARG A 60 -26.24 18.33 9.21
C ARG A 60 -25.96 19.68 9.87
N LEU A 61 -24.71 20.14 9.83
CA LEU A 61 -24.33 21.47 10.35
C LEU A 61 -25.05 22.58 9.58
N GLU A 62 -25.08 22.50 8.25
CA GLU A 62 -25.77 23.46 7.39
C GLU A 62 -27.28 23.54 7.70
N SER A 63 -27.92 22.38 7.83
CA SER A 63 -29.34 22.27 8.21
C SER A 63 -29.64 22.92 9.56
N ARG A 64 -28.69 22.90 10.49
CA ARG A 64 -28.82 23.56 11.80
C ARG A 64 -28.60 25.06 11.72
N THR A 65 -27.71 25.53 10.84
CA THR A 65 -27.46 26.95 10.61
C THR A 65 -28.69 27.69 10.05
N TYR A 66 -29.47 27.05 9.17
CA TYR A 66 -30.60 27.68 8.48
C TYR A 66 -31.98 27.37 9.08
N ARG A 67 -32.06 26.91 10.33
CA ARG A 67 -33.32 26.49 10.94
C ARG A 67 -34.23 27.71 11.20
N PRO A 68 -35.45 27.77 10.64
CA PRO A 68 -36.37 28.87 10.92
C PRO A 68 -36.91 28.76 12.35
N ASN A 69 -37.09 29.90 13.02
CA ASN A 69 -37.77 30.08 14.30
C ASN A 69 -37.08 29.49 15.55
N VAL A 70 -35.77 29.24 15.53
CA VAL A 70 -35.03 28.76 16.71
C VAL A 70 -33.87 29.72 16.98
N GLU A 71 -33.75 30.21 18.21
CA GLU A 71 -32.57 30.96 18.66
C GLU A 71 -31.30 30.14 18.39
N LEU A 72 -30.19 30.78 18.05
CA LEU A 72 -28.94 30.12 17.67
C LEU A 72 -28.35 29.31 18.84
N CYS A 73 -28.87 28.12 19.10
CA CYS A 73 -28.43 27.28 20.20
C CYS A 73 -27.10 26.63 19.83
N ARG A 74 -25.99 27.20 20.32
CA ARG A 74 -24.72 26.48 20.47
C ARG A 74 -24.89 25.40 21.54
N ASP A 75 -25.68 24.39 21.22
CA ASP A 75 -26.04 23.28 22.09
C ASP A 75 -25.05 22.13 21.95
N GLN A 76 -25.21 21.11 22.79
CA GLN A 76 -24.32 19.96 22.84
C GLN A 76 -24.19 19.26 21.48
N ALA A 77 -25.27 19.20 20.70
CA ALA A 77 -25.25 18.59 19.38
C ALA A 77 -24.45 19.43 18.35
N GLN A 78 -24.45 20.77 18.46
CA GLN A 78 -23.63 21.64 17.62
C GLN A 78 -22.14 21.37 17.85
N TYR A 79 -21.74 21.33 19.13
CA TYR A 79 -20.35 21.06 19.50
C TYR A 79 -19.94 19.65 19.08
N GLY A 80 -20.77 18.64 19.36
CA GLY A 80 -20.49 17.25 18.97
C GLY A 80 -20.32 17.07 17.46
N LEU A 81 -21.15 17.69 16.63
CA LEU A 81 -20.99 17.65 15.17
C LEU A 81 -19.72 18.37 14.70
N THR A 82 -19.37 19.48 15.35
CA THR A 82 -18.15 20.23 15.03
C THR A 82 -16.91 19.41 15.38
N ASP A 83 -16.89 18.76 16.54
CA ASP A 83 -15.81 17.88 16.97
C ASP A 83 -15.69 16.66 16.04
N GLU A 84 -16.82 16.06 15.65
CA GLU A 84 -16.85 14.94 14.70
C GLU A 84 -16.25 15.33 13.34
N VAL A 85 -16.56 16.53 12.83
CA VAL A 85 -15.94 17.05 11.59
C VAL A 85 -14.41 17.11 11.72
N HIS A 86 -13.88 17.70 12.79
CA HIS A 86 -12.44 17.80 13.00
C HIS A 86 -11.79 16.40 13.10
N GLN A 87 -12.43 15.45 13.80
CA GLN A 87 -11.95 14.07 13.90
C GLN A 87 -11.96 13.34 12.55
N LEU A 88 -13.01 13.53 11.75
CA LEU A 88 -13.12 12.96 10.41
C LEU A 88 -12.06 13.54 9.48
N GLU A 89 -11.84 14.85 9.50
CA GLU A 89 -10.80 15.51 8.71
C GLU A 89 -9.40 15.01 9.06
N ALA A 90 -9.08 14.89 10.36
CA ALA A 90 -7.82 14.34 10.83
C ALA A 90 -7.64 12.87 10.37
N THR A 91 -8.70 12.06 10.48
CA THR A 91 -8.70 10.67 10.02
C THR A 91 -8.49 10.57 8.51
N ILE A 92 -9.16 11.42 7.73
CA ILE A 92 -9.02 11.48 6.27
C ILE A 92 -7.60 11.88 5.88
N ALA A 93 -6.99 12.85 6.56
CA ALA A 93 -5.61 13.25 6.32
C ALA A 93 -4.64 12.09 6.58
N ALA A 94 -4.81 11.38 7.70
CA ALA A 94 -4.01 10.20 8.03
C ALA A 94 -4.18 9.07 7.00
N LEU A 95 -5.41 8.80 6.54
CA LEU A 95 -5.67 7.80 5.51
C LEU A 95 -5.01 8.16 4.17
N LYS A 96 -5.07 9.43 3.76
CA LYS A 96 -4.38 9.91 2.55
C LYS A 96 -2.87 9.75 2.65
N GLN A 97 -2.28 10.05 3.81
CA GLN A 97 -0.85 9.85 4.04
C GLN A 97 -0.47 8.38 3.95
N LYS A 98 -1.24 7.48 4.59
CA LYS A 98 -1.00 6.04 4.49
C LYS A 98 -1.13 5.51 3.07
N LEU A 99 -2.13 5.99 2.32
CA LEU A 99 -2.32 5.62 0.92
C LEU A 99 -1.11 6.01 0.06
N ALA A 100 -0.60 7.24 0.24
CA ALA A 100 0.60 7.69 -0.47
C ALA A 100 1.82 6.82 -0.12
N GLN A 101 2.03 6.52 1.16
CA GLN A 101 3.11 5.63 1.60
C GLN A 101 3.00 4.22 1.01
N ALA A 102 1.79 3.67 0.95
CA ALA A 102 1.55 2.36 0.36
C ALA A 102 1.82 2.36 -1.16
N GLN A 103 1.44 3.43 -1.86
CA GLN A 103 1.71 3.60 -3.29
C GLN A 103 3.23 3.73 -3.56
N ASP A 104 3.96 4.50 -2.75
CA ASP A 104 5.42 4.63 -2.85
C ASP A 104 6.11 3.27 -2.60
N ALA A 105 5.65 2.52 -1.60
CA ALA A 105 6.16 1.18 -1.31
C ALA A 105 5.89 0.21 -2.47
N LEU A 106 4.71 0.28 -3.08
CA LEU A 106 4.35 -0.54 -4.24
C LEU A 106 5.27 -0.25 -5.44
N GLU A 107 5.55 1.04 -5.71
CA GLU A 107 6.49 1.41 -6.77
C GLU A 107 7.91 0.90 -6.49
N ALA A 108 8.34 0.95 -5.23
CA ALA A 108 9.63 0.40 -4.82
C ALA A 108 9.72 -1.12 -5.02
N LEU A 109 8.65 -1.87 -4.70
CA LEU A 109 8.57 -3.31 -4.94
C LEU A 109 8.62 -3.65 -6.44
N TYR A 110 7.91 -2.90 -7.30
CA TYR A 110 8.00 -3.10 -8.75
C TYR A 110 9.41 -2.85 -9.28
N LYS A 111 10.12 -1.82 -8.79
CA LYS A 111 11.53 -1.58 -9.14
C LYS A 111 12.43 -2.72 -8.66
N HIS A 112 12.16 -3.29 -7.49
CA HIS A 112 12.90 -4.43 -6.97
C HIS A 112 12.67 -5.69 -7.82
N LEU A 113 11.41 -5.97 -8.15
CA LEU A 113 11.01 -7.07 -9.03
C LEU A 113 11.71 -7.00 -10.40
N ALA A 114 11.73 -5.82 -11.02
CA ALA A 114 12.41 -5.62 -12.31
C ALA A 114 13.92 -5.92 -12.24
N ARG A 115 14.56 -5.59 -11.11
CA ARG A 115 15.98 -5.94 -10.88
C ARG A 115 16.18 -7.44 -10.71
N LEU A 116 15.34 -8.10 -9.90
CA LEU A 116 15.37 -9.55 -9.73
C LEU A 116 15.19 -10.28 -11.07
N GLN A 117 14.25 -9.83 -11.90
CA GLN A 117 14.02 -10.40 -13.23
C GLN A 117 15.23 -10.23 -14.15
N ALA A 118 15.87 -9.06 -14.17
CA ALA A 118 17.09 -8.86 -14.92
C ALA A 118 18.25 -9.77 -14.45
N ASP A 119 18.37 -9.98 -13.14
CA ASP A 119 19.37 -10.89 -12.56
C ASP A 119 19.09 -12.35 -12.93
N ILE A 120 17.82 -12.77 -12.90
CA ILE A 120 17.37 -14.10 -13.34
C ILE A 120 17.69 -14.31 -14.83
N ASP A 121 17.40 -13.34 -15.69
CA ASP A 121 17.66 -13.43 -17.14
C ASP A 121 19.16 -13.53 -17.43
N CYS A 122 19.98 -12.68 -16.78
CA CYS A 122 21.43 -12.74 -16.88
C CYS A 122 21.97 -14.12 -16.44
N LYS A 123 21.41 -14.67 -15.35
CA LYS A 123 21.78 -15.97 -14.83
C LYS A 123 21.40 -17.10 -15.79
N THR A 124 20.20 -17.05 -16.36
CA THR A 124 19.70 -18.03 -17.32
C THR A 124 20.57 -18.06 -18.57
N ASN A 125 20.92 -16.89 -19.11
CA ASN A 125 21.81 -16.74 -20.26
C ASN A 125 23.25 -17.19 -20.00
N SER A 126 23.71 -17.18 -18.74
CA SER A 126 25.04 -17.66 -18.35
C SER A 126 25.09 -19.16 -18.05
N MET A 127 23.93 -19.81 -17.90
CA MET A 127 23.79 -21.24 -17.63
C MET A 127 23.47 -22.06 -18.89
N LEU A 128 22.89 -21.43 -19.91
CA LEU A 128 22.80 -21.93 -21.29
C LEU A 128 24.15 -21.78 -22.00
#